data_AF-A0A976PHU0-F1
#
_entry.id   AF-A0A976PHU0-F1
#
_cell.length_a   1.000
_cell.length_b   1.000
_cell.length_c   1.000
_cell.angle_alpha   90.00
_cell.angle_beta   90.00
_cell.angle_gamma   90.00
#
_symmetry.space_group_name_H-M   'P 1'
#
loop_
_entity.id
_entity.type
_entity.pdbx_description
1 polymer ?
#
loop_
_entity_poly.entity_id
_entity_poly.type
_entity_poly.pdbx_seq_one_letter_code
_entity_poly.pdbx_strand_id
1 'polypeptide(L)'
;MARWGLLSLLFLQAAFAGRSEVDRFTLLHDRYIVDRYIRSQADNYIFYLDAAISSGVKKIIGDIKDSAENETDATQRQVKTLQVLTRNLNTEKYIDFDIKAGIPLPIFRIKNFDFKLSPFIDINIGASFSFNNQNSNSTSRAQTYVRKEYKMGVKSKIKKRKDETLIFNFYQLTRADINVELDQSEIVTQGKLIDTGSIDQDN
;
A
#
# COMPACT_ATOMS: atom_id res chain seq x y z
N MET A 1 -22.80 -40.77 12.25
CA MET A 1 -22.84 -39.78 11.14
C MET A 1 -23.05 -38.38 11.71
N ALA A 2 -22.02 -37.75 12.30
CA ALA A 2 -22.17 -36.41 12.91
C ALA A 2 -20.82 -35.67 13.04
N ARG A 3 -20.00 -35.65 11.98
CA ARG A 3 -18.68 -34.99 12.02
C ARG A 3 -18.40 -34.00 10.88
N TRP A 4 -19.33 -33.85 9.93
CA TRP A 4 -19.15 -32.99 8.76
C TRP A 4 -19.89 -31.64 8.86
N GLY A 5 -20.71 -31.42 9.89
CA GLY A 5 -21.46 -30.16 10.08
C GLY A 5 -20.70 -29.05 10.82
N LEU A 6 -19.65 -29.38 11.58
CA LEU A 6 -18.88 -28.39 12.34
C LEU A 6 -17.82 -27.67 11.48
N LEU A 7 -17.32 -28.32 10.43
CA LEU A 7 -16.32 -27.75 9.53
C LEU A 7 -16.93 -26.72 8.56
N SER A 8 -18.18 -26.89 8.14
CA SER A 8 -18.88 -25.91 7.29
C SER A 8 -19.26 -24.63 8.03
N LEU A 9 -19.52 -24.70 9.34
CA LEU A 9 -19.80 -23.52 10.17
C LEU A 9 -18.54 -22.67 10.45
N LEU A 10 -17.36 -23.31 10.60
CA LEU A 10 -16.10 -22.60 10.79
C LEU A 10 -15.61 -21.90 9.50
N PHE A 11 -15.90 -22.46 8.33
CA PHE A 11 -15.59 -21.81 7.04
C PHE A 11 -16.52 -20.62 6.75
N LEU A 12 -17.76 -20.62 7.24
CA LEU A 12 -18.67 -19.48 7.05
C LEU A 12 -18.29 -18.28 7.92
N GLN A 13 -17.83 -18.49 9.17
CA GLN A 13 -17.44 -17.39 10.06
C GLN A 13 -16.20 -16.62 9.56
N ALA A 14 -15.23 -17.29 8.93
CA ALA A 14 -14.04 -16.64 8.37
C ALA A 14 -14.34 -15.79 7.13
N ALA A 15 -15.43 -16.07 6.40
CA ALA A 15 -15.85 -15.27 5.24
C ALA A 15 -16.53 -13.94 5.62
N PHE A 16 -17.03 -13.84 6.86
CA PHE A 16 -17.71 -12.65 7.39
C PHE A 16 -16.87 -11.84 8.39
N ALA A 17 -15.67 -12.30 8.74
CA ALA A 17 -14.69 -11.43 9.40
C ALA A 17 -14.22 -10.40 8.36
N GLY A 18 -14.66 -9.14 8.51
CA GLY A 18 -14.21 -8.04 7.67
C GLY A 18 -12.68 -8.04 7.57
N ARG A 19 -12.15 -8.20 6.34
CA ARG A 19 -10.69 -8.18 6.11
C ARG A 19 -10.14 -6.84 6.58
N SER A 20 -9.01 -6.87 7.28
CA SER A 20 -8.35 -5.64 7.70
C SER A 20 -7.85 -4.87 6.48
N GLU A 21 -7.78 -3.54 6.59
CA GLU A 21 -7.25 -2.70 5.50
C GLU A 21 -5.78 -3.00 5.21
N VAL A 22 -5.03 -3.45 6.22
CA VAL A 22 -3.64 -3.92 6.08
C VAL A 22 -3.56 -5.15 5.18
N ASP A 23 -4.45 -6.14 5.37
CA ASP A 23 -4.46 -7.36 4.56
C ASP A 23 -4.84 -7.05 3.10
N ARG A 24 -5.85 -6.19 2.90
CA ARG A 24 -6.25 -5.73 1.56
C ARG A 24 -5.11 -5.01 0.85
N PHE A 25 -4.49 -4.07 1.54
CA PHE A 25 -3.34 -3.33 1.02
C PHE A 25 -2.21 -4.31 0.67
N THR A 26 -1.88 -5.25 1.56
CA THR A 26 -0.77 -6.20 1.34
C THR A 26 -1.03 -7.06 0.12
N LEU A 27 -2.25 -7.60 -0.03
CA LEU A 27 -2.61 -8.41 -1.20
C LEU A 27 -2.49 -7.64 -2.51
N LEU A 28 -2.98 -6.40 -2.55
CA LEU A 28 -2.89 -5.55 -3.74
C LEU A 28 -1.44 -5.15 -4.02
N HIS A 29 -0.69 -4.78 -3.00
CA HIS A 29 0.70 -4.41 -3.13
C HIS A 29 1.55 -5.59 -3.65
N ASP A 30 1.37 -6.79 -3.11
CA ASP A 30 2.08 -7.99 -3.56
C ASP A 30 1.78 -8.30 -5.03
N ARG A 31 0.51 -8.16 -5.44
CA ARG A 31 0.15 -8.25 -6.87
C ARG A 31 0.92 -7.24 -7.70
N TYR A 32 1.00 -5.97 -7.26
CA TYR A 32 1.76 -4.95 -7.98
C TYR A 32 3.27 -5.24 -8.01
N ILE A 33 3.86 -5.77 -6.94
CA ILE A 33 5.26 -6.23 -6.95
C ILE A 33 5.47 -7.28 -8.04
N VAL A 34 4.60 -8.30 -8.07
CA VAL A 34 4.72 -9.40 -9.05
C VAL A 34 4.53 -8.87 -10.48
N ASP A 35 3.49 -8.08 -10.72
CA ASP A 35 3.23 -7.48 -12.03
C ASP A 35 4.39 -6.58 -12.49
N ARG A 36 4.97 -5.78 -11.58
CA ARG A 36 6.16 -4.97 -11.84
C ARG A 36 7.36 -5.85 -12.20
N TYR A 37 7.60 -6.91 -11.44
CA TYR A 37 8.71 -7.82 -11.70
C TYR A 37 8.60 -8.53 -13.07
N ILE A 38 7.37 -8.90 -13.48
CA ILE A 38 7.11 -9.48 -14.80
C ILE A 38 7.35 -8.44 -15.91
N ARG A 39 6.91 -7.20 -15.72
CA ARG A 39 7.06 -6.13 -16.71
C ARG A 39 8.49 -5.59 -16.81
N SER A 40 9.20 -5.48 -15.69
CA SER A 40 10.56 -4.96 -15.66
C SER A 40 11.56 -6.10 -15.92
N GLN A 41 12.11 -6.18 -17.13
CA GLN A 41 13.29 -7.03 -17.34
C GLN A 41 14.49 -6.46 -16.54
N ALA A 42 14.79 -7.13 -15.43
CA ALA A 42 16.12 -7.26 -14.82
C ALA A 42 16.92 -5.96 -14.53
N ASP A 43 16.82 -5.47 -13.28
CA ASP A 43 17.94 -5.12 -12.38
C ASP A 43 19.03 -4.12 -12.81
N ASN A 44 18.93 -3.45 -13.95
CA ASN A 44 19.91 -2.48 -14.43
C ASN A 44 19.28 -1.09 -14.66
N TYR A 45 18.37 -0.67 -13.79
CA TYR A 45 17.86 0.70 -13.83
C TYR A 45 18.86 1.64 -13.16
N ILE A 46 19.26 2.69 -13.90
CA ILE A 46 19.89 3.87 -13.29
C ILE A 46 18.84 4.62 -12.48
N PHE A 47 17.64 4.73 -13.04
CA PHE A 47 16.46 5.32 -12.44
C PHE A 47 15.19 4.65 -13.01
N TYR A 48 14.20 4.43 -12.16
CA TYR A 48 12.91 3.86 -12.49
C TYR A 48 11.85 4.51 -11.59
N LEU A 49 10.72 4.87 -12.19
CA LEU A 49 9.57 5.43 -11.49
C LEU A 49 8.31 4.76 -12.03
N ASP A 50 7.50 4.23 -11.13
CA ASP A 50 6.21 3.63 -11.45
C ASP A 50 5.14 4.09 -10.47
N ALA A 51 3.91 4.23 -10.97
CA ALA A 51 2.78 4.69 -10.20
C ALA A 51 1.53 3.90 -10.58
N ALA A 52 0.89 3.30 -9.59
CA ALA A 52 -0.40 2.64 -9.71
C ALA A 52 -1.43 3.41 -8.88
N ILE A 53 -2.39 4.05 -9.53
CA ILE A 53 -3.42 4.86 -8.88
C ILE A 53 -4.78 4.36 -9.30
N SER A 54 -5.62 4.01 -8.33
CA SER A 54 -7.00 3.59 -8.58
C SER A 54 -7.84 4.75 -9.09
N SER A 55 -8.77 4.46 -9.99
CA SER A 55 -9.67 5.47 -10.52
C SER A 55 -10.57 6.05 -9.41
N GLY A 56 -10.71 7.38 -9.40
CA GLY A 56 -11.58 8.10 -8.47
C GLY A 56 -10.97 8.43 -7.11
N VAL A 57 -9.73 8.01 -6.80
CA VAL A 57 -9.07 8.34 -5.51
C VAL A 57 -9.01 9.85 -5.26
N LYS A 58 -8.48 10.62 -6.23
CA LYS A 58 -8.39 12.09 -6.14
C LYS A 58 -9.76 12.74 -5.90
N LYS A 59 -10.80 12.22 -6.57
CA LYS A 59 -12.15 12.72 -6.44
C LYS A 59 -12.70 12.47 -5.04
N ILE A 60 -12.54 11.26 -4.52
CA ILE A 60 -13.05 10.90 -3.18
C ILE A 60 -12.34 11.71 -2.10
N ILE A 61 -11.01 11.83 -2.16
CA ILE A 61 -10.24 12.64 -1.20
C ILE A 61 -10.66 14.11 -1.28
N GLY A 62 -10.85 14.65 -2.49
CA GLY A 62 -11.34 16.00 -2.70
C GLY A 62 -12.75 16.21 -2.14
N ASP A 63 -13.70 15.35 -2.50
CA ASP A 63 -15.09 15.40 -2.05
C ASP A 63 -15.20 15.35 -0.51
N ILE A 64 -14.34 14.55 0.16
CA ILE A 64 -14.30 14.46 1.62
C ILE A 64 -13.76 15.76 2.23
N LYS A 65 -12.63 16.26 1.73
CA LYS A 65 -12.04 17.51 2.20
C LYS A 65 -13.02 18.67 2.04
N ASP A 66 -13.61 18.80 0.86
CA ASP A 66 -14.58 19.85 0.56
C ASP A 66 -15.82 19.73 1.47
N SER A 67 -16.31 18.51 1.74
CA SER A 67 -17.44 18.29 2.64
C SER A 67 -17.17 18.63 4.10
N ALA A 68 -15.91 18.55 4.54
CA ALA A 68 -15.53 18.76 5.93
C ALA A 68 -15.09 20.22 6.21
N GLU A 69 -14.47 20.90 5.24
CA GLU A 69 -13.88 22.24 5.42
C GLU A 69 -14.75 23.40 4.90
N ASN A 70 -15.53 23.22 3.82
CA ASN A 70 -16.15 24.35 3.11
C ASN A 70 -17.60 24.68 3.53
N GLU A 71 -18.17 23.98 4.50
CA GLU A 71 -19.55 24.17 4.94
C GLU A 71 -19.60 24.85 6.32
N THR A 72 -20.40 25.91 6.42
CA THR A 72 -20.50 26.77 7.62
C THR A 72 -21.29 26.12 8.76
N ASP A 73 -22.24 25.22 8.45
CA ASP A 73 -23.04 24.52 9.45
C ASP A 73 -22.50 23.11 9.76
N ALA A 74 -22.44 22.76 11.05
CA ALA A 74 -21.95 21.46 11.51
C ALA A 74 -22.85 20.30 11.06
N THR A 75 -24.16 20.53 10.99
CA THR A 75 -25.13 19.52 10.53
C THR A 75 -24.98 19.28 9.04
N GLN A 76 -24.80 20.34 8.24
CA GLN A 76 -24.57 20.23 6.80
C GLN A 76 -23.25 19.50 6.46
N ARG A 77 -22.17 19.75 7.22
CA ARG A 77 -20.91 18.98 7.12
C ARG A 77 -21.15 17.49 7.30
N GLN A 78 -21.83 17.13 8.39
CA GLN A 78 -22.14 15.73 8.68
C GLN A 78 -22.95 15.07 7.56
N VAL A 79 -24.01 15.72 7.07
CA VAL A 79 -24.84 15.16 5.99
C VAL A 79 -24.05 14.98 4.69
N LYS A 80 -23.23 15.97 4.30
CA LYS A 80 -22.42 15.90 3.08
C LYS A 80 -21.33 14.85 3.17
N THR A 81 -20.60 14.78 4.29
CA THR A 81 -19.60 13.72 4.52
C THR A 81 -20.26 12.34 4.49
N LEU A 82 -21.41 12.15 5.14
CA LEU A 82 -22.16 10.90 5.07
C LEU A 82 -22.57 10.55 3.64
N GLN A 83 -23.02 11.53 2.85
CA GLN A 83 -23.39 11.31 1.45
C GLN A 83 -22.19 10.83 0.62
N VAL A 84 -21.01 11.42 0.82
CA VAL A 84 -19.77 11.01 0.14
C VAL A 84 -19.36 9.60 0.58
N LEU A 85 -19.41 9.28 1.87
CA LEU A 85 -19.12 7.94 2.38
C LEU A 85 -20.12 6.91 1.85
N THR A 86 -21.42 7.24 1.86
CA THR A 86 -22.51 6.38 1.39
C THR A 86 -22.40 6.10 -0.11
N ARG A 87 -22.08 7.11 -0.91
CA ARG A 87 -21.85 6.95 -2.36
C ARG A 87 -20.70 6.02 -2.68
N ASN A 88 -19.70 5.97 -1.81
CA ASN A 88 -18.49 5.17 -1.99
C ASN A 88 -18.46 3.94 -1.07
N LEU A 89 -19.61 3.54 -0.50
CA LEU A 89 -19.69 2.33 0.33
C LEU A 89 -19.26 1.09 -0.46
N ASN A 90 -18.53 0.21 0.23
CA ASN A 90 -17.96 -1.02 -0.32
C ASN A 90 -17.04 -0.77 -1.52
N THR A 91 -16.43 0.42 -1.60
CA THR A 91 -15.37 0.69 -2.57
C THR A 91 -14.01 0.68 -1.89
N GLU A 92 -13.04 0.12 -2.60
CA GLU A 92 -11.63 0.07 -2.23
C GLU A 92 -10.83 0.90 -3.23
N LYS A 93 -9.90 1.69 -2.73
CA LYS A 93 -9.13 2.66 -3.51
C LYS A 93 -7.68 2.61 -3.07
N TYR A 94 -6.77 2.57 -4.03
CA TYR A 94 -5.36 2.34 -3.77
C TYR A 94 -4.46 3.30 -4.56
N ILE A 95 -3.33 3.66 -3.96
CA ILE A 95 -2.23 4.43 -4.55
C ILE A 95 -0.94 3.68 -4.23
N ASP A 96 -0.02 3.54 -5.19
CA ASP A 96 1.31 2.98 -4.98
C ASP A 96 2.31 3.62 -5.92
N PHE A 97 3.30 4.26 -5.32
CA PHE A 97 4.43 4.86 -5.98
C PHE A 97 5.69 4.08 -5.65
N ASP A 98 6.49 3.81 -6.67
CA ASP A 98 7.72 3.04 -6.58
C ASP A 98 8.81 3.79 -7.34
N ILE A 99 9.86 4.17 -6.62
CA ILE A 99 10.99 4.93 -7.14
C ILE A 99 12.24 4.12 -6.84
N LYS A 100 12.95 3.72 -7.89
CA LYS A 100 14.18 2.94 -7.76
C LYS A 100 15.31 3.65 -8.49
N ALA A 101 16.45 3.72 -7.84
CA ALA A 101 17.68 4.24 -8.42
C ALA A 101 18.83 3.31 -8.09
N GLY A 102 19.76 3.16 -9.03
CA GLY A 102 20.92 2.30 -8.85
C GLY A 102 22.09 2.78 -9.67
N ILE A 103 23.31 2.55 -9.20
CA ILE A 103 24.51 2.89 -9.96
C ILE A 103 25.23 1.59 -10.29
N PRO A 104 25.24 1.15 -11.56
CA PRO A 104 26.00 -0.04 -11.92
C PRO A 104 27.50 0.27 -11.78
N LEU A 105 28.18 -0.42 -10.86
CA LEU A 105 29.61 -0.30 -10.71
C LEU A 105 30.35 -1.12 -11.79
N PRO A 106 31.62 -0.79 -12.05
CA PRO A 106 32.46 -1.60 -12.92
C PRO A 106 32.48 -3.07 -12.49
N ILE A 107 32.59 -3.95 -13.48
CA ILE A 107 32.60 -5.40 -13.25
C ILE A 107 33.95 -5.81 -12.68
N PHE A 108 33.94 -6.49 -11.53
CA PHE A 108 35.14 -7.11 -10.97
C PHE A 108 35.22 -8.56 -11.45
N ARG A 109 36.31 -8.92 -12.13
CA ARG A 109 36.52 -10.29 -12.62
C ARG A 109 37.57 -10.98 -11.78
N ILE A 110 37.18 -12.03 -11.07
CA ILE A 110 38.10 -12.91 -10.34
C ILE A 110 38.02 -14.30 -10.96
N LYS A 111 39.07 -14.71 -11.66
CA LYS A 111 39.16 -15.98 -12.40
C LYS A 111 37.97 -16.15 -13.38
N ASN A 112 37.03 -17.04 -13.05
CA ASN A 112 35.88 -17.41 -13.87
C ASN A 112 34.55 -16.78 -13.38
N PHE A 113 34.63 -15.87 -12.42
CA PHE A 113 33.49 -15.17 -11.84
C PHE A 113 33.50 -13.69 -12.22
N ASP A 114 32.39 -13.21 -12.76
CA ASP A 114 32.12 -11.80 -12.99
C ASP A 114 31.19 -11.29 -11.90
N PHE A 115 31.69 -10.36 -11.08
CA PHE A 115 30.93 -9.70 -10.02
C PHE A 115 30.45 -8.35 -10.52
N LYS A 116 29.12 -8.14 -10.49
CA LYS A 116 28.48 -6.88 -10.82
C LYS A 116 27.87 -6.31 -9.55
N LEU A 117 28.55 -5.35 -8.95
CA LEU A 117 28.06 -4.62 -7.78
C LEU A 117 27.24 -3.42 -8.24
N SER A 118 26.15 -3.15 -7.53
CA SER A 118 25.28 -2.02 -7.80
C SER A 118 24.67 -1.52 -6.48
N PRO A 119 25.17 -0.41 -5.90
CA PRO A 119 24.43 0.27 -4.86
C PRO A 119 23.07 0.72 -5.41
N PHE A 120 22.04 0.62 -4.59
CA PHE A 120 20.68 0.98 -4.95
C PHE A 120 19.94 1.65 -3.80
N ILE A 121 18.95 2.45 -4.19
CA ILE A 121 17.91 3.02 -3.32
C ILE A 121 16.57 2.66 -3.96
N ASP A 122 15.62 2.23 -3.15
CA ASP A 122 14.27 1.86 -3.53
C ASP A 122 13.28 2.44 -2.50
N ILE A 123 12.41 3.31 -2.96
CA ILE A 123 11.41 4.02 -2.16
C ILE A 123 10.03 3.59 -2.65
N ASN A 124 9.24 2.98 -1.76
CA ASN A 124 7.86 2.63 -2.03
C ASN A 124 6.92 3.40 -1.11
N ILE A 125 5.90 4.05 -1.66
CA ILE A 125 4.88 4.76 -0.90
C ILE A 125 3.53 4.27 -1.39
N GLY A 126 2.79 3.60 -0.51
CA GLY A 126 1.48 3.06 -0.80
C GLY A 126 0.41 3.56 0.17
N ALA A 127 -0.81 3.72 -0.33
CA ALA A 127 -1.99 4.03 0.47
C ALA A 127 -3.18 3.20 0.00
N SER A 128 -3.99 2.70 0.92
CA SER A 128 -5.29 2.09 0.66
C SER A 128 -6.38 2.78 1.47
N PHE A 129 -7.54 2.94 0.87
CA PHE A 129 -8.73 3.54 1.45
C PHE A 129 -9.91 2.63 1.16
N SER A 130 -10.68 2.30 2.18
CA SER A 130 -11.94 1.60 2.02
C SER A 130 -13.03 2.26 2.85
N PHE A 131 -14.27 2.14 2.36
CA PHE A 131 -15.44 2.66 3.04
C PHE A 131 -16.40 1.52 3.28
N ASN A 132 -16.76 1.28 4.54
CA ASN A 132 -17.59 0.15 4.90
C ASN A 132 -18.65 0.55 5.94
N ASN A 133 -19.68 -0.28 6.08
CA ASN A 133 -20.75 -0.14 7.05
C ASN A 133 -21.05 -1.47 7.77
N GLN A 134 -20.06 -2.38 7.84
CA GLN A 134 -20.27 -3.76 8.28
C GLN A 134 -20.73 -3.90 9.73
N ASN A 135 -20.43 -2.91 10.58
CA ASN A 135 -20.76 -2.94 12.01
C ASN A 135 -22.05 -2.19 12.37
N SER A 136 -22.59 -1.33 11.49
CA SER A 136 -23.90 -0.70 11.67
C SER A 136 -24.45 -0.14 10.35
N ASN A 137 -25.75 -0.34 10.09
CA ASN A 137 -26.41 0.17 8.89
C ASN A 137 -26.52 1.71 8.85
N SER A 138 -26.19 2.40 9.95
CA SER A 138 -26.35 3.84 10.12
C SER A 138 -25.04 4.61 10.20
N THR A 139 -23.89 3.95 10.40
CA THR A 139 -22.57 4.61 10.51
C THR A 139 -21.61 4.04 9.48
N SER A 140 -21.39 4.81 8.41
CA SER A 140 -20.31 4.53 7.47
C SER A 140 -18.96 4.87 8.12
N ARG A 141 -17.97 4.01 7.93
CA ARG A 141 -16.59 4.20 8.39
C ARG A 141 -15.63 4.26 7.21
N ALA A 142 -14.59 5.07 7.36
CA ALA A 142 -13.46 5.08 6.45
C ALA A 142 -12.28 4.39 7.12
N GLN A 143 -11.73 3.36 6.47
CA GLN A 143 -10.49 2.72 6.86
C GLN A 143 -9.41 3.17 5.90
N THR A 144 -8.31 3.69 6.45
CA THR A 144 -7.18 4.18 5.68
C THR A 144 -5.91 3.53 6.19
N TYR A 145 -5.12 2.97 5.27
CA TYR A 145 -3.81 2.44 5.56
C TYR A 145 -2.77 3.12 4.66
N VAL A 146 -1.68 3.61 5.24
CA VAL A 146 -0.56 4.19 4.48
C VAL A 146 0.72 3.52 4.93
N ARG A 147 1.57 3.19 3.96
CA ARG A 147 2.87 2.59 4.19
C ARG A 147 3.93 3.29 3.35
N LYS A 148 5.05 3.59 3.98
CA LYS A 148 6.27 4.09 3.36
C LYS A 148 7.39 3.10 3.64
N GLU A 149 8.03 2.61 2.59
CA GLU A 149 9.21 1.76 2.67
C GLU A 149 10.39 2.46 2.01
N TYR A 150 11.54 2.34 2.65
CA TYR A 150 12.80 2.81 2.14
C TYR A 150 13.83 1.68 2.26
N LYS A 151 14.39 1.28 1.12
CA LYS A 151 15.42 0.26 1.01
C LYS A 151 16.66 0.89 0.42
N MET A 152 17.80 0.78 1.10
CA MET A 152 19.09 1.14 0.53
C MET A 152 20.09 0.02 0.74
N GLY A 153 20.96 -0.22 -0.23
CA GLY A 153 21.90 -1.32 -0.12
C GLY A 153 22.75 -1.51 -1.34
N VAL A 154 23.35 -2.69 -1.43
CA VAL A 154 24.19 -3.13 -2.55
C VAL A 154 23.66 -4.46 -3.07
N LYS A 155 23.39 -4.50 -4.37
CA LYS A 155 23.09 -5.72 -5.12
C LYS A 155 24.37 -6.24 -5.75
N SER A 156 24.61 -7.54 -5.66
CA SER A 156 25.72 -8.24 -6.32
C SER A 156 25.15 -9.34 -7.21
N LYS A 157 25.47 -9.28 -8.51
CA LYS A 157 25.25 -10.40 -9.42
C LYS A 157 26.56 -11.08 -9.72
N ILE A 158 26.64 -12.37 -9.44
CA ILE A 158 27.80 -13.22 -9.72
C ILE A 158 27.44 -14.10 -10.90
N LYS A 159 28.10 -13.89 -12.05
CA LYS A 159 27.93 -14.74 -13.23
C LYS A 159 29.13 -15.68 -13.37
N LYS A 160 28.86 -16.98 -13.41
CA LYS A 160 29.83 -17.99 -13.83
C LYS A 160 29.63 -18.25 -15.33
N ARG A 161 30.74 -18.36 -16.08
CA ARG A 161 30.86 -18.27 -17.55
C ARG A 161 29.80 -18.94 -18.45
N LYS A 162 28.88 -19.79 -17.97
CA LYS A 162 27.92 -20.49 -18.84
C LYS A 162 26.47 -20.72 -18.39
N ASP A 163 26.00 -20.34 -17.19
CA ASP A 163 24.53 -20.21 -16.92
C ASP A 163 24.17 -19.87 -15.47
N GLU A 164 25.06 -20.13 -14.52
CA GLU A 164 24.78 -19.85 -13.11
C GLU A 164 24.94 -18.35 -12.82
N THR A 165 23.82 -17.69 -12.52
CA THR A 165 23.78 -16.32 -11.99
C THR A 165 23.28 -16.37 -10.56
N LEU A 166 24.15 -16.04 -9.60
CA LEU A 166 23.75 -15.83 -8.22
C LEU A 166 23.48 -14.34 -8.00
N ILE A 167 22.40 -14.01 -7.30
CA ILE A 167 22.04 -12.63 -6.98
C ILE A 167 21.96 -12.52 -5.46
N PHE A 168 22.74 -11.58 -4.90
CA PHE A 168 22.72 -11.25 -3.48
C PHE A 168 22.35 -9.79 -3.32
N ASN A 169 21.48 -9.49 -2.37
CA ASN A 169 21.13 -8.13 -1.99
C ASN A 169 21.46 -7.97 -0.52
N PHE A 170 22.39 -7.07 -0.20
CA PHE A 170 22.62 -6.64 1.17
C PHE A 170 22.02 -5.25 1.32
N TYR A 171 21.00 -5.10 2.15
CA TYR A 171 20.27 -3.84 2.26
C TYR A 171 19.74 -3.62 3.67
N GLN A 172 19.56 -2.35 3.98
CA GLN A 172 18.77 -1.89 5.12
C GLN A 172 17.37 -1.55 4.62
N LEU A 173 16.36 -2.03 5.35
CA LEU A 173 14.96 -1.71 5.13
C LEU A 173 14.46 -0.90 6.33
N THR A 174 13.96 0.30 6.04
CA THR A 174 13.16 1.09 6.99
C THR A 174 11.72 1.10 6.48
N ARG A 175 10.77 0.78 7.36
CA ARG A 175 9.35 0.77 7.04
C ARG A 175 8.61 1.55 8.12
N ALA A 176 7.77 2.48 7.68
CA ALA A 176 6.80 3.16 8.52
C ALA A 176 5.40 2.92 7.94
N ASP A 177 4.44 2.60 8.80
CA ASP A 177 3.05 2.43 8.43
C ASP A 177 2.10 3.04 9.47
N ILE A 178 0.89 3.34 9.01
CA ILE A 178 -0.20 3.83 9.84
C ILE A 178 -1.50 3.22 9.34
N ASN A 179 -2.31 2.75 10.27
CA ASN A 179 -3.66 2.28 10.02
C ASN A 179 -4.63 3.11 10.85
N VAL A 180 -5.61 3.72 10.21
CA VAL A 180 -6.61 4.60 10.85
C VAL A 180 -8.00 4.14 10.41
N GLU A 181 -8.89 3.97 11.38
CA GLU A 181 -10.32 3.79 11.15
C GLU A 181 -11.02 5.01 11.75
N LEU A 182 -11.70 5.78 10.91
CA LEU A 182 -12.46 6.97 11.31
C LEU A 182 -13.94 6.78 11.01
N ASP A 183 -14.78 7.19 11.96
CA ASP A 183 -16.20 7.37 11.72
C ASP A 183 -16.53 8.74 11.09
N GLN A 184 -17.79 8.92 10.71
CA GLN A 184 -18.27 10.16 10.10
C GLN A 184 -18.01 11.40 10.98
N SER A 185 -18.17 11.28 12.30
CA SER A 185 -18.02 12.40 13.23
C SER A 185 -16.56 12.81 13.38
N GLU A 186 -15.65 11.83 13.35
CA GLU A 186 -14.22 12.03 13.39
C GLU A 186 -13.70 12.66 12.09
N ILE A 187 -14.19 12.22 10.93
CA ILE A 187 -13.82 12.80 9.63
C ILE A 187 -14.25 14.27 9.54
N VAL A 188 -15.45 14.61 9.99
CA VAL A 188 -15.95 15.99 10.02
C VAL A 188 -15.12 16.86 10.96
N THR A 189 -14.67 16.31 12.09
CA THR A 189 -13.87 17.03 13.09
C THR A 189 -12.43 17.24 12.60
N GLN A 190 -11.84 16.23 11.96
CA GLN A 190 -10.44 16.25 11.52
C GLN A 190 -10.24 16.87 10.14
N GLY A 191 -11.27 16.91 9.29
CA GLY A 191 -11.19 17.42 7.93
C GLY A 191 -10.44 16.53 6.93
N LYS A 192 -9.89 15.40 7.40
CA LYS A 192 -9.00 14.52 6.64
C LYS A 192 -9.24 13.06 7.00
N LEU A 193 -8.93 12.17 6.06
CA LEU A 193 -9.00 10.71 6.24
C LEU A 193 -7.82 10.14 7.04
N ILE A 194 -6.73 10.89 7.14
CA ILE A 194 -5.50 10.45 7.79
C ILE A 194 -4.66 11.66 8.21
N ASP A 195 -4.02 11.55 9.37
CA ASP A 195 -2.97 12.47 9.80
C ASP A 195 -1.58 11.89 9.51
N THR A 196 -0.93 12.38 8.46
CA THR A 196 0.41 11.91 8.06
C THR A 196 1.52 12.38 8.99
N GLY A 197 1.25 13.29 9.94
CA GLY A 197 2.25 13.78 10.89
C GLY A 197 2.84 12.70 11.81
N SER A 198 2.19 11.54 11.90
CA SER A 198 2.67 10.37 12.65
C SER A 198 3.53 9.40 11.84
N ILE A 199 3.59 9.53 10.50
CA ILE A 199 4.37 8.65 9.61
C ILE A 199 5.88 8.96 9.69
N ASP A 200 6.26 10.14 10.18
CA ASP A 200 7.65 10.56 10.37
C ASP A 200 8.24 10.15 11.73
N GLN A 201 7.47 9.49 12.60
CA GLN A 201 8.02 8.91 13.83
C GLN A 201 8.65 7.55 13.53
N ASP A 202 9.94 7.58 13.21
CA ASP A 202 10.83 6.43 13.16
C ASP A 202 10.60 5.51 14.37
N ASN A 203 10.23 4.25 14.10
CA ASN A 203 10.50 3.11 14.98
C ASN A 203 11.53 2.21 14.31
#